data_AF-A0A0D6LMW2-F1
#
_entry.id   AF-A0A0D6LMW2-F1
#
_cell.length_a   1.000
_cell.length_b   1.000
_cell.length_c   1.000
_cell.angle_alpha   90.00
_cell.angle_beta   90.00
_cell.angle_gamma   90.00
#
_symmetry.space_group_name_H-M   'P 1'
#
loop_
_entity.id
_entity.type
_entity.pdbx_description
1 polymer ?
#
loop_
_entity_poly.entity_id
_entity_poly.type
_entity_poly.pdbx_seq_one_letter_code
_entity_poly.pdbx_strand_id
1 'polypeptide(L)'
;MGAIQTVEQMHFVPLADVLCDAIVSLNRMGKATTIGAVRQHVIRNCPYVAPPSAEMVKQTVANLTATGLVYKMGDHLFVSVPAQTPTHAKVSSKLLCGSITDRIL
;
A
#
# COMPACT_ATOMS: atom_id res chain seq x y z
N MET A 1 10.51 13.50 43.38
CA MET A 1 10.63 13.94 41.97
C MET A 1 10.47 12.70 41.10
N GLY A 2 9.30 12.51 40.50
CA GLY A 2 9.06 11.38 39.60
C GLY A 2 9.78 11.61 38.27
N ALA A 3 10.61 10.65 37.86
CA ALA A 3 11.23 10.69 36.54
C ALA A 3 10.14 10.50 35.47
N ILE A 4 9.91 11.51 34.63
CA ILE A 4 9.09 11.37 33.44
C ILE A 4 9.92 10.55 32.44
N GLN A 5 9.64 9.25 32.35
CA GLN A 5 10.17 8.42 31.27
C GLN A 5 9.44 8.78 29.99
N THR A 6 10.17 9.32 29.03
CA THR A 6 9.67 9.51 27.67
C THR A 6 9.49 8.14 27.04
N VAL A 7 8.24 7.72 26.88
CA VAL A 7 7.90 6.49 26.16
C VAL A 7 7.95 6.82 24.66
N GLU A 8 8.81 6.13 23.92
CA GLU A 8 8.83 6.24 22.47
C GLU A 8 7.51 5.67 21.93
N GLN A 9 6.66 6.53 21.36
CA GLN A 9 5.39 6.10 20.80
C GLN A 9 5.66 5.29 19.54
N MET A 10 5.52 3.96 19.63
CA MET A 10 5.54 3.09 18.45
C MET A 10 4.35 3.48 17.56
N HIS A 11 4.63 4.12 16.44
CA HIS A 11 3.62 4.50 15.47
C HIS A 11 3.06 3.22 14.82
N PHE A 12 1.88 2.79 15.27
CA PHE A 12 1.24 1.59 14.76
C PHE A 12 0.69 1.87 13.36
N VAL A 13 1.41 1.41 12.33
CA VAL A 13 0.92 1.45 10.95
C VAL A 13 0.14 0.18 10.65
N PRO A 14 -1.14 0.25 10.26
CA PRO A 14 -1.92 -0.93 9.91
C PRO A 14 -1.27 -1.69 8.77
N LEU A 15 -1.23 -3.02 8.86
CA LEU A 15 -0.65 -3.88 7.82
C LEU A 15 -1.28 -3.62 6.44
N ALA A 16 -2.58 -3.29 6.40
CA ALA A 16 -3.29 -2.93 5.18
C ALA A 16 -2.66 -1.74 4.45
N ASP A 17 -2.28 -0.70 5.18
CA ASP A 17 -1.70 0.53 4.63
C ASP A 17 -0.29 0.26 4.06
N VAL A 18 0.52 -0.47 4.83
CA VAL A 18 1.86 -0.92 4.43
C VAL A 18 1.81 -1.80 3.17
N LEU A 19 0.84 -2.69 3.08
CA LEU A 19 0.67 -3.55 1.91
C LEU A 19 0.22 -2.73 0.68
N CYS A 20 -0.68 -1.76 0.84
CA CYS A 20 -1.08 -0.87 -0.24
C CYS A 20 0.12 -0.07 -0.77
N ASP A 21 0.94 0.51 0.11
CA ASP A 21 2.15 1.23 -0.29
C ASP A 21 3.15 0.32 -1.04
N ALA A 22 3.39 -0.89 -0.51
CA ALA A 22 4.27 -1.87 -1.15
C ALA A 22 3.75 -2.30 -2.54
N ILE A 23 2.44 -2.48 -2.69
CA ILE A 23 1.80 -2.79 -3.97
C ILE A 23 1.99 -1.63 -4.97
N VAL A 24 1.75 -0.38 -4.55
CA VAL A 24 1.95 0.80 -5.39
C VAL A 24 3.40 0.94 -5.81
N SER A 25 4.33 0.77 -4.87
CA SER A 25 5.77 0.85 -5.12
C SER A 25 6.23 -0.22 -6.12
N LEU A 26 5.82 -1.47 -5.96
CA LEU A 26 6.15 -2.54 -6.91
C LEU A 26 5.57 -2.30 -8.31
N ASN A 27 4.31 -1.84 -8.38
CA ASN A 27 3.67 -1.49 -9.65
C ASN A 27 4.39 -0.34 -10.36
N ARG A 28 4.80 0.72 -9.62
CA ARG A 28 5.59 1.84 -10.18
C ARG A 28 6.95 1.41 -10.72
N MET A 29 7.55 0.39 -10.11
CA MET A 29 8.81 -0.19 -10.57
C MET A 29 8.64 -1.15 -11.76
N GLY A 30 7.41 -1.39 -12.23
CA GLY A 30 7.11 -2.39 -13.26
C GLY A 30 7.41 -3.83 -12.80
N LYS A 31 7.43 -4.09 -11.49
CA LYS A 31 7.71 -5.41 -10.93
C LYS A 31 6.42 -6.19 -10.71
N ALA A 32 6.54 -7.52 -10.69
CA ALA A 32 5.41 -8.38 -10.37
C ALA A 32 4.95 -8.17 -8.92
N THR A 33 3.65 -7.95 -8.76
CA THR A 33 3.03 -7.56 -7.49
C THR A 33 2.31 -8.74 -6.85
N THR A 34 2.99 -9.89 -6.79
CA THR A 34 2.46 -11.12 -6.20
C THR A 34 2.56 -11.06 -4.67
N ILE A 35 1.82 -11.92 -3.97
CA ILE A 35 1.86 -12.02 -2.50
C ILE A 35 3.30 -12.20 -1.98
N GLY A 36 4.10 -13.02 -2.65
CA GLY A 36 5.50 -13.25 -2.28
C GLY A 36 6.36 -12.01 -2.48
N ALA A 37 6.19 -11.32 -3.62
CA ALA A 37 6.94 -10.11 -3.93
C ALA A 37 6.60 -8.95 -2.97
N VAL A 38 5.31 -8.75 -2.68
CA VAL A 38 4.83 -7.74 -1.72
C VAL A 38 5.40 -8.02 -0.33
N ARG A 39 5.30 -9.27 0.15
CA ARG A 39 5.87 -9.66 1.45
C ARG A 39 7.37 -9.38 1.51
N GLN A 40 8.12 -9.78 0.49
CA GLN A 40 9.56 -9.57 0.44
C GLN A 40 9.93 -8.08 0.36
N HIS A 41 9.11 -7.27 -0.31
CA HIS A 41 9.28 -5.83 -0.36
C HIS A 41 9.08 -5.20 1.02
N VAL A 42 8.03 -5.58 1.76
CA VAL A 42 7.77 -5.10 3.12
C VAL A 42 8.92 -5.46 4.07
N ILE A 43 9.37 -6.72 4.05
CA ILE A 43 10.48 -7.17 4.92
C ILE A 43 11.77 -6.37 4.67
N ARG A 44 12.02 -5.96 3.42
CA ARG A 44 13.25 -5.25 3.05
C ARG A 44 13.19 -3.74 3.27
N ASN A 45 12.02 -3.12 3.06
CA ASN A 45 11.90 -1.67 2.99
C ASN A 45 11.15 -1.05 4.18
N CYS A 46 10.47 -1.86 5.01
CA CYS A 46 9.69 -1.39 6.14
C CYS A 46 10.25 -1.95 7.48
N PRO A 47 11.40 -1.45 7.98
CA PRO A 47 12.03 -1.97 9.20
C PRO A 47 11.21 -1.73 10.47
N TYR A 48 10.26 -0.80 10.42
CA TYR A 48 9.34 -0.48 11.51
C TYR A 48 8.14 -1.43 11.59
N VAL A 49 8.02 -2.39 10.66
CA VAL A 49 6.94 -3.38 10.63
C VAL A 49 7.52 -4.75 10.93
N ALA A 50 6.91 -5.46 11.89
CA ALA A 50 7.28 -6.85 12.13
C ALA A 50 7.05 -7.68 10.85
N PRO A 51 8.00 -8.54 10.45
CA PRO A 51 7.95 -9.23 9.16
C PRO A 51 6.67 -10.10 9.08
N PRO A 52 5.74 -9.79 8.17
CA PRO A 52 4.45 -10.47 8.15
C PRO A 52 4.60 -11.90 7.61
N SER A 53 3.82 -12.82 8.17
CA SER A 53 3.67 -14.18 7.64
C SER A 53 2.94 -14.17 6.30
N ALA A 54 3.19 -15.18 5.45
CA ALA A 54 2.51 -15.29 4.17
C ALA A 54 0.97 -15.36 4.33
N GLU A 55 0.48 -16.06 5.35
CA GLU A 55 -0.94 -16.13 5.68
C GLU A 55 -1.53 -14.77 6.07
N MET A 56 -0.80 -13.96 6.86
CA MET A 56 -1.24 -12.60 7.21
C MET A 56 -1.39 -11.73 5.96
N VAL A 57 -0.41 -11.77 5.07
CA VAL A 57 -0.47 -11.01 3.81
C VAL A 57 -1.65 -11.48 2.96
N LYS A 58 -1.87 -12.79 2.82
CA LYS A 58 -3.02 -13.33 2.08
C LYS A 58 -4.35 -12.87 2.66
N GLN A 59 -4.51 -12.98 3.98
CA GLN A 59 -5.75 -12.60 4.67
C GLN A 59 -6.01 -11.09 4.54
N THR A 60 -5.00 -10.25 4.74
CA THR A 60 -5.15 -8.80 4.58
C THR A 60 -5.46 -8.42 3.13
N VAL A 61 -4.81 -9.05 2.15
CA VAL A 61 -5.12 -8.83 0.73
C VAL A 61 -6.53 -9.30 0.38
N ALA A 62 -7.00 -10.41 0.95
CA ALA A 62 -8.38 -10.86 0.76
C ALA A 62 -9.38 -9.83 1.29
N ASN A 63 -9.13 -9.27 2.49
CA ASN A 63 -9.96 -8.21 3.05
C ASN A 63 -9.92 -6.93 2.21
N LEU A 64 -8.74 -6.52 1.74
CA LEU A 64 -8.58 -5.38 0.84
C LEU A 64 -9.28 -5.60 -0.51
N THR A 65 -9.35 -6.85 -0.98
CA THR A 65 -10.09 -7.21 -2.19
C THR A 65 -11.59 -7.15 -1.95
N ALA A 66 -12.07 -7.68 -0.82
CA ALA A 66 -13.48 -7.65 -0.45
C ALA A 66 -14.02 -6.22 -0.25
N THR A 67 -13.18 -5.30 0.23
CA THR A 67 -13.51 -3.88 0.40
C THR A 67 -13.38 -3.07 -0.89
N GLY A 68 -12.88 -3.66 -1.97
CA GLY A 68 -12.66 -2.97 -3.25
C GLY A 68 -11.45 -2.02 -3.27
N LEU A 69 -10.64 -2.00 -2.21
CA LEU A 69 -9.42 -1.18 -2.11
C LEU A 69 -8.25 -1.76 -2.90
N VAL A 70 -8.24 -3.07 -3.10
CA VAL A 70 -7.27 -3.77 -3.95
C VAL A 70 -8.04 -4.64 -4.92
N TYR A 71 -7.53 -4.79 -6.14
CA TYR A 71 -8.04 -5.76 -7.09
C TYR A 71 -6.89 -6.61 -7.65
N LYS A 72 -7.25 -7.77 -8.19
CA LYS A 72 -6.30 -8.71 -8.79
C LYS A 72 -6.50 -8.76 -10.31
N MET A 73 -5.39 -8.74 -11.04
CA MET A 73 -5.36 -9.11 -12.46
C MET A 73 -4.40 -10.31 -12.59
N GLY A 74 -4.97 -11.51 -12.66
CA GLY A 74 -4.19 -12.75 -12.51
C GLY A 74 -3.51 -12.82 -11.13
N ASP A 75 -2.20 -13.07 -11.11
CA ASP A 75 -1.39 -13.09 -9.89
C ASP A 75 -0.92 -11.72 -9.40
N HIS A 76 -1.24 -10.64 -10.14
CA HIS A 76 -0.77 -9.29 -9.83
C HIS A 76 -1.82 -8.49 -9.06
N LEU A 77 -1.37 -7.80 -8.01
CA LEU A 77 -2.18 -6.93 -7.17
C LEU A 77 -2.07 -5.46 -7.58
N PHE A 78 -3.20 -4.75 -7.52
CA PHE A 78 -3.28 -3.32 -7.80
C PHE A 78 -4.14 -2.63 -6.74
N VAL A 79 -3.72 -1.46 -6.28
CA VAL A 79 -4.53 -0.63 -5.38
C VAL A 79 -5.54 0.15 -6.21
N SER A 80 -6.81 0.04 -5.85
CA SER A 80 -7.86 0.90 -6.36
C SER A 80 -7.65 2.30 -5.80
N VAL A 81 -7.48 3.29 -6.66
CA VAL A 81 -7.70 4.68 -6.26
C VAL A 81 -9.22 4.87 -6.17
N PRO A 82 -9.77 5.35 -5.04
CA PRO A 82 -11.18 5.73 -5.04
C PRO A 82 -11.36 6.77 -6.15
N ALA A 83 -12.26 6.49 -7.09
CA ALA A 83 -12.77 7.52 -8.00
C ALA A 83 -13.35 8.59 -7.10
N GLN A 84 -12.65 9.72 -6.97
CA GLN A 84 -13.03 10.81 -6.09
C GLN A 84 -14.49 11.18 -6.42
N THR A 85 -15.42 10.91 -5.52
CA THR A 85 -16.63 11.73 -5.48
C THR A 85 -16.12 13.14 -5.16
N PRO A 86 -16.45 14.17 -5.98
CA PRO A 86 -15.89 15.50 -5.83
C PRO A 86 -16.41 16.11 -4.53
N THR A 87 -15.69 15.87 -3.43
CA THR A 87 -15.89 16.59 -2.19
C THR A 87 -14.76 17.59 -2.07
N HIS A 88 -15.14 18.85 -2.28
CA HIS A 88 -14.32 20.04 -2.22
C HIS A 88 -13.60 20.14 -0.87
N ALA A 89 -12.37 19.61 -0.80
CA ALA A 89 -11.41 19.94 0.24
C ALA A 89 -10.01 19.94 -0.38
N LYS A 90 -9.47 21.15 -0.55
CA LYS A 90 -8.12 21.42 -1.06
C LYS A 90 -7.08 20.74 -0.16
N VAL A 91 -6.54 19.60 -0.58
CA VAL A 91 -5.17 19.19 -0.22
C VAL A 91 -4.49 18.74 -1.50
N SER A 92 -3.50 19.52 -1.92
CA SER A 92 -2.75 19.31 -3.16
C SER A 92 -1.77 18.15 -2.94
N SER A 93 -2.19 16.93 -3.21
CA SER A 93 -1.28 15.81 -3.50
C SER A 93 -1.32 15.55 -5.00
N LYS A 94 -0.31 16.09 -5.69
CA LYS A 94 -0.06 15.85 -7.12
C LYS A 94 0.28 14.37 -7.31
N LEU A 95 -0.73 13.51 -7.49
CA LEU A 95 -0.53 12.21 -8.12
C LEU A 95 -0.45 12.45 -9.62
N LEU A 96 0.78 12.49 -10.15
CA LEU A 96 1.05 12.32 -11.57
C LEU A 96 0.65 10.89 -11.95
N CYS A 97 -0.63 10.70 -12.29
CA CYS A 97 -1.05 9.62 -13.16
C CYS A 97 -0.51 9.99 -14.55
N GLY A 98 0.60 9.39 -14.96
CA GLY A 98 1.09 9.48 -16.33
C GLY A 98 0.08 8.80 -17.24
N SER A 99 -0.78 9.59 -17.87
CA SER A 99 -1.71 9.16 -18.91
C SER A 99 -0.94 8.55 -20.08
N ILE A 100 -0.90 7.22 -20.17
CA ILE A 100 -0.58 6.51 -21.42
C ILE A 100 -1.83 6.54 -22.28
N THR A 101 -2.16 7.68 -22.90
CA THR A 101 -3.14 7.74 -24.02
C THR A 101 -3.09 9.02 -24.87
N ASP A 102 -1.93 9.59 -25.20
CA ASP A 102 -1.90 10.73 -26.15
C ASP A 102 -0.65 10.81 -27.02
N ARG A 103 -0.26 9.71 -27.69
CA ARG A 103 0.73 9.73 -28.80
C ARG A 103 0.45 8.68 -29.87
N ILE A 104 -0.79 8.63 -30.36
CA ILE A 104 -1.07 8.13 -31.71
C ILE A 104 -2.05 9.11 -32.35
N LEU A 105 -1.51 10.21 -32.88
CA LEU A 105 -1.92 10.79 -34.14
C LEU A 105 -0.75 11.58 -34.75
#